data_AF-A0A975N6Y0-F1
#
_entry.id   AF-A0A975N6Y0-F1
#
_cell.length_a   1.000
_cell.length_b   1.000
_cell.length_c   1.000
_cell.angle_alpha   90.00
_cell.angle_beta   90.00
_cell.angle_gamma   90.00
#
_symmetry.space_group_name_H-M   'P 1'
#
loop_
_entity.id
_entity.type
_entity.pdbx_description
1 polymer ?
#
loop_
_entity_poly.entity_id
_entity_poly.type
_entity_poly.pdbx_seq_one_letter_code
_entity_poly.pdbx_strand_id
1 'polypeptide(L)'
;MRTVLVAASVALATVVVIAPAAGATSPESVPGVAIAPDNRTSSIYGRNGVNDNGDVVGGHDTGGETHGFLWHNGKLSDLGVLEGGNYSLATAVDDIGDIVGWSGDRDGGKPLHAVLWRCGRITDLGSLGGNSFPAAINNYGTIVGESAPDDQGSEPSAVRWRFGAMQVLPALPGTTGGTAALVNDRGDIAGVNVLATGGRHAVLWRGGKVVDLGPGWPVSLDQDGRLLVESVDAEGNAYRFIWVDGNRVTPPAGVTDIDGLGEHDQVFGRYQPNGSAERRGFLWYGSEFVDLGPFSPTSVNARGQVLGRGSTDGVAGVWYRGRITALLPVPGRGKANPIRINDGGLVAGSTGWDTATVWTVPVR
;
A
#
# COMPACT_ATOMS: atom_id res chain seq x y z
N MET A 1 -47.14 18.33 -25.07
CA MET A 1 -46.65 17.57 -23.90
C MET A 1 -46.03 16.27 -24.41
N ARG A 2 -44.70 16.15 -24.38
CA ARG A 2 -43.97 14.92 -24.71
C ARG A 2 -43.48 14.32 -23.40
N THR A 3 -44.03 13.17 -23.03
CA THR A 3 -43.62 12.40 -21.86
C THR A 3 -42.35 11.65 -22.21
N VAL A 4 -41.24 11.99 -21.55
CA VAL A 4 -39.98 11.23 -21.64
C VAL A 4 -40.02 10.17 -20.54
N LEU A 5 -40.08 8.90 -20.92
CA LEU A 5 -39.87 7.78 -20.01
C LEU A 5 -38.34 7.62 -19.81
N VAL A 6 -37.88 7.90 -18.59
CA VAL A 6 -36.54 7.49 -18.15
C VAL A 6 -36.64 6.05 -17.66
N ALA A 7 -36.07 5.12 -18.41
CA ALA A 7 -35.93 3.73 -17.99
C ALA A 7 -34.82 3.65 -16.93
N ALA A 8 -35.20 3.45 -15.67
CA ALA A 8 -34.27 3.06 -14.61
C ALA A 8 -33.90 1.58 -14.83
N SER A 9 -32.71 1.33 -15.37
CA SER A 9 -32.13 -0.01 -15.46
C SER A 9 -31.64 -0.44 -14.07
N VAL A 10 -32.41 -1.31 -13.41
CA VAL A 10 -31.99 -2.02 -12.21
C VAL A 10 -31.06 -3.15 -12.65
N ALA A 11 -29.75 -2.98 -12.47
CA ALA A 11 -28.80 -4.07 -12.63
C ALA A 11 -28.94 -5.02 -11.43
N LEU A 12 -29.54 -6.21 -11.64
CA LEU A 12 -29.42 -7.30 -10.68
C LEU A 12 -27.97 -7.81 -10.72
N ALA A 13 -27.20 -7.52 -9.67
CA ALA A 13 -25.93 -8.20 -9.44
C ALA A 13 -26.24 -9.66 -9.07
N THR A 14 -25.92 -10.60 -9.95
CA THR A 14 -25.95 -12.03 -9.64
C THR A 14 -24.91 -12.31 -8.57
N VAL A 15 -25.34 -12.59 -7.35
CA VAL A 15 -24.47 -13.10 -6.29
C VAL A 15 -24.16 -14.57 -6.64
N VAL A 16 -22.96 -14.84 -7.13
CA VAL A 16 -22.49 -16.22 -7.34
C VAL A 16 -22.12 -16.79 -5.97
N VAL A 17 -23.06 -17.48 -5.35
CA VAL A 17 -22.78 -18.30 -4.16
C VAL A 17 -22.14 -19.60 -4.65
N ILE A 18 -20.82 -19.70 -4.57
CA ILE A 18 -20.13 -20.97 -4.83
C ILE A 18 -20.39 -21.87 -3.62
N ALA A 19 -21.22 -22.90 -3.78
CA ALA A 19 -21.42 -23.92 -2.75
C ALA A 19 -20.07 -24.58 -2.40
N PRO A 20 -19.81 -24.91 -1.12
CA PRO A 20 -18.55 -25.55 -0.76
C PRO A 20 -18.45 -26.90 -1.45
N ALA A 21 -17.39 -27.10 -2.24
CA ALA A 21 -17.12 -28.37 -2.88
C ALA A 21 -17.02 -29.48 -1.81
N ALA A 22 -17.88 -30.51 -1.93
CA ALA A 22 -17.74 -31.74 -1.17
C ALA A 22 -16.35 -32.33 -1.44
N GLY A 23 -15.47 -32.32 -0.43
CA GLY A 23 -14.05 -32.65 -0.57
C GLY A 23 -13.08 -31.53 -0.23
N ALA A 24 -13.53 -30.41 0.34
CA ALA A 24 -12.66 -29.32 0.78
C ALA A 24 -11.62 -29.83 1.81
N THR A 25 -10.39 -30.03 1.34
CA THR A 25 -9.22 -30.24 2.20
C THR A 25 -9.09 -29.09 3.19
N SER A 26 -8.73 -29.41 4.43
CA SER A 26 -8.39 -28.42 5.45
C SER A 26 -7.38 -27.41 4.90
N PRO A 27 -7.45 -26.13 5.32
CA PRO A 27 -6.42 -25.15 4.97
C PRO A 27 -5.02 -25.67 5.29
N GLU A 28 -4.08 -25.43 4.40
CA GLU A 28 -2.68 -25.77 4.64
C GLU A 28 -2.08 -24.84 5.71
N SER A 29 -1.29 -25.37 6.63
CA SER A 29 -0.54 -24.56 7.59
C SER A 29 0.81 -24.18 7.00
N VAL A 30 0.97 -22.93 6.58
CA VAL A 30 2.22 -22.40 6.01
C VAL A 30 3.00 -21.69 7.12
N PRO A 31 4.14 -22.24 7.61
CA PRO A 31 4.89 -21.63 8.70
C PRO A 31 5.65 -20.38 8.23
N GLY A 32 5.60 -19.31 9.04
CA GLY A 32 6.36 -18.09 8.79
C GLY A 32 7.85 -18.25 9.09
N VAL A 33 8.69 -17.60 8.30
CA VAL A 33 10.14 -17.51 8.47
C VAL A 33 10.52 -16.07 8.82
N ALA A 34 11.21 -15.89 9.95
CA ALA A 34 11.73 -14.58 10.34
C ALA A 34 12.84 -14.14 9.38
N ILE A 35 12.81 -12.88 8.96
CA ILE A 35 13.81 -12.30 8.04
C ILE A 35 15.19 -12.19 8.71
N ALA A 36 15.23 -11.85 10.00
CA ALA A 36 16.45 -11.81 10.82
C ALA A 36 16.53 -13.05 11.75
N PRO A 37 17.34 -14.07 11.42
CA PRO A 37 17.41 -15.31 12.18
C PRO A 37 18.13 -15.16 13.53
N ASP A 38 18.92 -14.10 13.73
CA ASP A 38 19.69 -13.82 14.96
C ASP A 38 18.91 -12.97 15.98
N ASN A 39 17.60 -12.81 15.79
CA ASN A 39 16.69 -12.13 16.71
C ASN A 39 16.98 -10.62 16.87
N ARG A 40 17.64 -10.00 15.88
CA ARG A 40 17.66 -8.54 15.75
C ARG A 40 16.29 -8.02 15.32
N THR A 41 15.95 -6.80 15.76
CA THR A 41 14.72 -6.13 15.34
C THR A 41 14.79 -5.82 13.84
N SER A 42 13.75 -6.23 13.11
CA SER A 42 13.63 -5.98 11.68
C SER A 42 12.19 -5.63 11.36
N SER A 43 11.95 -4.52 10.68
CA SER A 43 10.60 -4.03 10.40
C SER A 43 10.41 -3.79 8.92
N ILE A 44 9.27 -4.22 8.37
CA ILE A 44 8.84 -3.90 7.01
C ILE A 44 8.03 -2.61 7.08
N TYR A 45 8.41 -1.61 6.27
CA TYR A 45 7.73 -0.33 6.23
C TYR A 45 6.64 -0.33 5.16
N GLY A 46 5.39 -0.42 5.61
CA GLY A 46 4.21 -0.27 4.75
C GLY A 46 4.05 -1.38 3.70
N ARG A 47 3.07 -1.20 2.81
CA ARG A 47 2.76 -2.16 1.74
C ARG A 47 3.81 -2.17 0.62
N ASN A 48 4.55 -1.07 0.46
CA ASN A 48 5.49 -0.86 -0.64
C ASN A 48 6.84 -1.58 -0.41
N GLY A 49 7.07 -2.11 0.80
CA GLY A 49 8.29 -2.82 1.16
C GLY A 49 8.38 -4.25 0.61
N VAL A 50 7.53 -4.65 -0.34
CA VAL A 50 7.54 -5.97 -0.98
C VAL A 50 7.24 -5.79 -2.47
N ASN A 51 8.00 -6.43 -3.36
CA ASN A 51 7.73 -6.46 -4.81
C ASN A 51 7.30 -7.85 -5.30
N ASP A 52 7.02 -8.00 -6.59
CA ASP A 52 6.59 -9.27 -7.19
C ASP A 52 7.72 -10.26 -7.48
N ASN A 53 8.97 -9.80 -7.47
CA ASN A 53 10.15 -10.66 -7.52
C ASN A 53 10.47 -11.35 -6.18
N GLY A 54 9.74 -11.01 -5.12
CA GLY A 54 9.95 -11.56 -3.78
C GLY A 54 11.04 -10.86 -2.97
N ASP A 55 11.41 -9.64 -3.37
CA ASP A 55 12.21 -8.75 -2.56
C ASP A 55 11.36 -8.18 -1.43
N VAL A 56 11.93 -8.15 -0.22
CA VAL A 56 11.36 -7.52 0.95
C VAL A 56 12.36 -6.54 1.52
N VAL A 57 11.94 -5.30 1.76
CA VAL A 57 12.79 -4.23 2.29
C VAL A 57 12.26 -3.65 3.58
N GLY A 58 13.13 -3.03 4.34
CA GLY A 58 12.79 -2.46 5.64
C GLY A 58 14.01 -1.94 6.39
N GLY A 59 13.90 -1.82 7.71
CA GLY A 59 15.00 -1.45 8.60
C GLY A 59 15.43 -2.61 9.51
N HIS A 60 16.73 -2.72 9.80
CA HIS A 60 17.29 -3.70 10.73
C HIS A 60 18.40 -3.11 11.60
N ASP A 61 18.58 -3.67 12.79
CA ASP A 61 19.69 -3.33 13.69
C ASP A 61 21.01 -3.95 13.19
N THR A 62 22.05 -3.13 13.04
CA THR A 62 23.39 -3.55 12.61
C THR A 62 24.39 -3.66 13.76
N GLY A 63 23.95 -3.52 15.01
CA GLY A 63 24.79 -3.57 16.21
C GLY A 63 24.90 -2.20 16.89
N GLY A 64 23.79 -1.46 16.98
CA GLY A 64 23.73 -0.11 17.56
C GLY A 64 23.32 0.98 16.56
N GLU A 65 23.36 0.67 15.27
CA GLU A 65 22.85 1.51 14.18
C GLU A 65 21.61 0.85 13.55
N THR A 66 20.88 1.60 12.74
CA THR A 66 19.74 1.06 11.97
C THR A 66 19.97 1.33 10.51
N HIS A 67 20.06 0.26 9.72
CA HIS A 67 20.23 0.35 8.28
C HIS A 67 19.03 -0.25 7.53
N GLY A 68 18.82 0.24 6.32
CA GLY A 68 17.96 -0.42 5.34
C GLY A 68 18.44 -1.85 5.06
N PHE A 69 17.51 -2.78 4.86
CA PHE A 69 17.84 -4.12 4.38
C PHE A 69 17.12 -4.47 3.08
N LEU A 70 17.70 -5.42 2.35
CA LEU A 70 17.05 -6.22 1.33
C LEU A 70 17.07 -7.69 1.75
N TRP A 71 15.90 -8.30 1.85
CA TRP A 71 15.75 -9.73 1.95
C TRP A 71 15.28 -10.28 0.61
N HIS A 72 15.98 -11.30 0.11
CA HIS A 72 15.60 -12.01 -1.11
C HIS A 72 15.98 -13.48 -0.99
N ASN A 73 15.01 -14.39 -1.20
CA ASN A 73 15.23 -15.84 -1.21
C ASN A 73 16.06 -16.38 -0.02
N GLY A 74 15.71 -15.94 1.20
CA GLY A 74 16.36 -16.38 2.43
C GLY A 74 17.67 -15.68 2.77
N LYS A 75 18.14 -14.75 1.93
CA LYS A 75 19.34 -13.95 2.18
C LYS A 75 18.98 -12.53 2.58
N LEU A 76 19.41 -12.13 3.77
CA LEU A 76 19.39 -10.74 4.24
C LEU A 76 20.67 -10.03 3.78
N SER A 77 20.53 -8.85 3.19
CA SER A 77 21.62 -7.99 2.76
C SER A 77 21.45 -6.60 3.38
N ASP A 78 22.52 -6.08 3.98
CA ASP A 78 22.58 -4.69 4.44
C ASP A 78 22.69 -3.75 3.24
N LEU A 79 21.89 -2.68 3.23
CA LEU A 79 21.93 -1.64 2.20
C LEU A 79 22.88 -0.50 2.56
N GLY A 80 23.35 -0.44 3.82
CA GLY A 80 24.25 0.58 4.31
C GLY A 80 23.62 1.98 4.38
N VAL A 81 24.47 3.00 4.48
CA VAL A 81 24.10 4.40 4.70
C VAL A 81 24.80 5.32 3.71
N LEU A 82 24.30 6.55 3.56
CA LEU A 82 25.02 7.59 2.82
C LEU A 82 26.32 7.92 3.53
N GLU A 83 27.32 8.35 2.76
CA GLU A 83 28.63 8.70 3.30
C GLU A 83 28.52 9.74 4.41
N GLY A 84 29.06 9.40 5.59
CA GLY A 84 29.03 10.25 6.77
C GLY A 84 27.70 10.31 7.51
N GLY A 85 26.77 9.40 7.23
CA GLY A 85 25.60 9.09 8.06
C GLY A 85 25.80 7.83 8.91
N ASN A 86 24.85 7.54 9.80
CA ASN A 86 24.80 6.36 10.69
C ASN A 86 23.42 5.69 10.70
N TYR A 87 22.53 6.13 9.81
CA TYR A 87 21.14 5.72 9.79
C TYR A 87 20.60 5.64 8.36
N SER A 88 19.88 4.57 8.08
CA SER A 88 19.06 4.46 6.88
C SER A 88 17.84 3.55 7.10
N LEU A 89 16.83 3.78 6.28
CA LEU A 89 15.64 2.93 6.18
C LEU A 89 15.28 2.76 4.72
N ALA A 90 14.94 1.54 4.31
CA ALA A 90 14.32 1.26 3.02
C ALA A 90 12.79 1.17 3.18
N THR A 91 12.05 1.84 2.30
CA THR A 91 10.59 2.00 2.42
C THR A 91 9.80 1.54 1.22
N ALA A 92 10.41 1.48 0.04
CA ALA A 92 9.76 0.92 -1.13
C ALA A 92 10.77 0.23 -2.04
N VAL A 93 10.29 -0.78 -2.76
CA VAL A 93 11.05 -1.52 -3.77
C VAL A 93 10.17 -1.71 -5.01
N ASP A 94 10.73 -1.53 -6.19
CA ASP A 94 10.05 -1.80 -7.46
C ASP A 94 10.33 -3.23 -7.97
N ASP A 95 9.62 -3.69 -8.99
CA ASP A 95 9.75 -5.04 -9.57
C ASP A 95 11.02 -5.22 -10.43
N ILE A 96 11.90 -4.22 -10.54
CA ILE A 96 13.23 -4.39 -11.14
C ILE A 96 14.35 -4.42 -10.08
N GLY A 97 13.98 -4.30 -8.80
CA GLY A 97 14.89 -4.41 -7.65
C GLY A 97 15.53 -3.09 -7.23
N ASP A 98 15.01 -1.96 -7.71
CA ASP A 98 15.41 -0.65 -7.22
C ASP A 98 14.70 -0.33 -5.91
N ILE A 99 15.46 0.15 -4.93
CA ILE A 99 14.98 0.36 -3.57
C ILE A 99 15.12 1.84 -3.25
N VAL A 100 14.09 2.42 -2.64
CA VAL A 100 14.14 3.79 -2.14
C VAL A 100 13.89 3.85 -0.64
N GLY A 101 14.36 4.93 -0.05
CA GLY A 101 14.20 5.20 1.37
C GLY A 101 14.95 6.46 1.76
N TRP A 102 15.36 6.58 3.01
CA TRP A 102 16.14 7.74 3.45
C TRP A 102 17.37 7.32 4.23
N SER A 103 18.37 8.19 4.22
CA SER A 103 19.60 8.02 4.99
C SER A 103 20.12 9.36 5.50
N GLY A 104 20.81 9.34 6.63
CA GLY A 104 21.41 10.53 7.23
C GLY A 104 21.93 10.23 8.62
N ASP A 105 21.79 11.20 9.51
CA ASP A 105 22.22 11.10 10.90
C ASP A 105 21.00 10.99 11.83
N ARG A 106 20.91 9.89 12.58
CA ARG A 106 19.82 9.67 13.55
C ARG A 106 19.79 10.72 14.65
N ASP A 107 20.95 11.27 15.01
CA ASP A 107 21.12 12.16 16.15
C ASP A 107 20.89 13.64 15.76
N GLY A 108 20.47 13.90 14.51
CA GLY A 108 20.06 15.22 14.03
C GLY A 108 21.21 16.15 13.66
N GLY A 109 22.45 15.64 13.55
CA GLY A 109 23.60 16.42 13.10
C GLY A 109 23.57 16.79 11.61
N LYS A 110 22.74 16.08 10.82
CA LYS A 110 22.54 16.31 9.37
C LYS A 110 21.09 16.01 8.98
N PRO A 111 20.55 16.66 7.93
CA PRO A 111 19.25 16.30 7.39
C PRO A 111 19.21 14.84 6.90
N LEU A 112 18.02 14.25 6.93
CA LEU A 112 17.73 12.96 6.29
C LEU A 112 17.45 13.20 4.81
N HIS A 113 18.15 12.46 3.96
CA HIS A 113 18.04 12.58 2.50
C HIS A 113 17.35 11.36 1.93
N ALA A 114 16.47 11.60 0.96
CA ALA A 114 15.92 10.58 0.09
C ALA A 114 17.05 9.92 -0.72
N VAL A 115 17.06 8.60 -0.75
CA VAL A 115 18.08 7.80 -1.41
C VAL A 115 17.48 6.73 -2.30
N LEU A 116 18.27 6.35 -3.30
CA LEU A 116 18.04 5.21 -4.18
C LEU A 116 19.20 4.23 -4.03
N TRP A 117 18.90 2.98 -3.67
CA TRP A 117 19.80 1.86 -3.83
C TRP A 117 19.52 1.15 -5.14
N ARG A 118 20.51 1.15 -6.04
CA ARG A 118 20.47 0.49 -7.34
C ARG A 118 21.79 -0.22 -7.59
N CYS A 119 21.73 -1.51 -7.93
CA CYS A 119 22.92 -2.34 -8.19
C CYS A 119 23.99 -2.27 -7.07
N GLY A 120 23.57 -2.25 -5.81
CA GLY A 120 24.47 -2.19 -4.65
C GLY A 120 25.08 -0.82 -4.37
N ARG A 121 24.65 0.24 -5.08
CA ARG A 121 25.10 1.62 -4.85
C ARG A 121 23.97 2.45 -4.26
N ILE A 122 24.27 3.16 -3.16
CA ILE A 122 23.40 4.20 -2.61
C ILE A 122 23.66 5.54 -3.33
N THR A 123 22.59 6.23 -3.71
CA THR A 123 22.63 7.52 -4.40
C THR A 123 21.68 8.48 -3.71
N ASP A 124 22.17 9.67 -3.35
CA ASP A 124 21.34 10.78 -2.88
C ASP A 124 20.46 11.29 -4.04
N LEU A 125 19.16 11.40 -3.80
CA LEU A 125 18.18 11.88 -4.77
C LEU A 125 18.07 13.42 -4.78
N GLY A 126 18.66 14.09 -3.80
CA GLY A 126 18.60 15.53 -3.59
C GLY A 126 17.39 15.96 -2.77
N SER A 127 17.42 17.22 -2.34
CA SER A 127 16.37 17.86 -1.56
C SER A 127 16.23 19.34 -1.94
N LEU A 128 15.22 20.01 -1.39
CA LEU A 128 15.03 21.46 -1.45
C LEU A 128 15.89 22.22 -0.43
N GLY A 129 16.87 21.55 0.19
CA GLY A 129 17.79 22.10 1.17
C GLY A 129 17.62 21.52 2.57
N GLY A 130 16.42 21.04 2.92
CA GLY A 130 16.13 20.34 4.17
C GLY A 130 15.99 18.83 3.98
N ASN A 131 15.19 18.20 4.86
CA ASN A 131 14.91 16.76 4.79
C ASN A 131 14.18 16.39 3.49
N SER A 132 14.45 15.19 2.97
CA SER A 132 13.65 14.58 1.90
C SER A 132 13.33 13.13 2.20
N PHE A 133 12.10 12.73 1.88
CA PHE A 133 11.58 11.39 2.16
C PHE A 133 10.86 10.86 0.91
N PRO A 134 11.29 9.73 0.34
CA PRO A 134 10.53 9.06 -0.71
C PRO A 134 9.42 8.20 -0.09
N ALA A 135 8.28 8.18 -0.75
CA ALA A 135 7.11 7.41 -0.37
C ALA A 135 6.90 6.17 -1.26
N ALA A 136 7.19 6.29 -2.55
CA ALA A 136 6.96 5.23 -3.52
C ALA A 136 7.90 5.35 -4.74
N ILE A 137 8.12 4.21 -5.40
CA ILE A 137 8.83 4.07 -6.67
C ILE A 137 7.97 3.21 -7.61
N ASN A 138 8.02 3.48 -8.91
CA ASN A 138 7.40 2.64 -9.95
C ASN A 138 8.46 1.92 -10.80
N ASN A 139 8.05 0.94 -11.60
CA ASN A 139 8.94 0.09 -12.40
C ASN A 139 9.68 0.82 -13.53
N TYR A 140 9.40 2.11 -13.72
CA TYR A 140 10.08 3.00 -14.66
C TYR A 140 11.04 3.99 -13.97
N GLY A 141 11.39 3.73 -12.70
CA GLY A 141 12.33 4.53 -11.91
C GLY A 141 11.81 5.93 -11.58
N THR A 142 10.48 6.10 -11.55
CA THR A 142 9.86 7.34 -11.06
C THR A 142 9.64 7.20 -9.57
N ILE A 143 10.27 8.09 -8.80
CA ILE A 143 10.19 8.11 -7.35
C ILE A 143 9.39 9.33 -6.95
N VAL A 144 8.54 9.21 -5.94
CA VAL A 144 7.72 10.32 -5.42
C VAL A 144 7.82 10.40 -3.91
N GLY A 145 7.57 11.58 -3.37
CA GLY A 145 7.66 11.81 -1.94
C GLY A 145 7.49 13.28 -1.59
N GLU A 146 8.23 13.69 -0.57
CA GLU A 146 8.27 15.07 -0.09
C GLU A 146 9.69 15.56 0.12
N SER A 147 9.87 16.87 0.02
CA SER A 147 11.11 17.54 0.39
C SER A 147 10.83 18.87 1.08
N ALA A 148 11.47 19.08 2.22
CA ALA A 148 11.45 20.34 2.94
C ALA A 148 12.54 21.29 2.42
N PRO A 149 12.28 22.60 2.39
CA PRO A 149 13.33 23.60 2.24
C PRO A 149 14.24 23.64 3.48
N ASP A 150 15.38 24.35 3.37
CA ASP A 150 16.35 24.55 4.49
C ASP A 150 15.84 25.55 5.55
N ASP A 151 14.56 25.94 5.52
CA ASP A 151 13.95 26.72 6.57
C ASP A 151 13.08 25.85 7.47
N GLN A 152 13.24 25.99 8.78
CA GLN A 152 12.58 25.17 9.80
C GLN A 152 11.05 25.39 9.90
N GLY A 153 10.48 26.23 9.04
CA GLY A 153 9.10 26.73 9.18
C GLY A 153 8.19 26.49 7.98
N SER A 154 8.70 26.11 6.82
CA SER A 154 7.85 25.84 5.66
C SER A 154 7.37 24.40 5.62
N GLU A 155 6.13 24.22 5.16
CA GLU A 155 5.60 22.90 4.83
C GLU A 155 6.41 22.28 3.68
N PRO A 156 6.62 20.96 3.69
CA PRO A 156 7.32 20.29 2.60
C PRO A 156 6.52 20.39 1.30
N SER A 157 7.25 20.26 0.19
CA SER A 157 6.66 20.20 -1.16
C SER A 157 6.58 18.77 -1.65
N ALA A 158 5.50 18.46 -2.37
CA ALA A 158 5.35 17.19 -3.08
C ALA A 158 6.36 17.18 -4.23
N VAL A 159 7.20 16.15 -4.29
CA VAL A 159 8.29 16.07 -5.29
C VAL A 159 8.26 14.74 -6.02
N ARG A 160 8.86 14.76 -7.21
CA ARG A 160 9.17 13.59 -8.02
C ARG A 160 10.65 13.59 -8.37
N TRP A 161 11.31 12.46 -8.18
CA TRP A 161 12.65 12.21 -8.72
C TRP A 161 12.57 11.29 -9.93
N ARG A 162 13.21 11.68 -11.02
CA ARG A 162 13.29 10.86 -12.24
C ARG A 162 14.55 11.21 -13.01
N PHE A 163 15.27 10.20 -13.50
CA PHE A 163 16.52 10.38 -14.25
C PHE A 163 17.57 11.24 -13.54
N GLY A 164 17.67 11.11 -12.21
CA GLY A 164 18.61 11.87 -11.39
C GLY A 164 18.24 13.34 -11.17
N ALA A 165 17.04 13.77 -11.59
CA ALA A 165 16.54 15.12 -11.36
C ALA A 165 15.34 15.11 -10.41
N MET A 166 15.36 16.03 -9.43
CA MET A 166 14.22 16.34 -8.58
C MET A 166 13.34 17.40 -9.24
N GLN A 167 12.03 17.23 -9.17
CA GLN A 167 11.04 18.18 -9.64
C GLN A 167 9.93 18.36 -8.59
N VAL A 168 9.61 19.61 -8.26
CA VAL A 168 8.41 19.95 -7.47
C VAL A 168 7.16 19.74 -8.32
N LEU A 169 6.19 19.01 -7.77
CA LEU A 169 4.91 18.77 -8.44
C LEU A 169 4.01 20.02 -8.35
N PRO A 170 3.17 20.29 -9.36
CA PRO A 170 2.26 21.43 -9.34
C PRO A 170 1.34 21.41 -8.12
N ALA A 171 1.24 22.50 -7.37
CA ALA A 171 0.34 22.61 -6.22
C ALA A 171 -1.00 23.26 -6.61
N LEU A 172 -2.06 22.97 -5.85
CA LEU A 172 -3.33 23.69 -5.99
C LEU A 172 -3.16 25.17 -5.58
N PRO A 173 -3.94 26.11 -6.17
CA PRO A 173 -3.93 27.50 -5.70
C PRO A 173 -4.28 27.62 -4.21
N GLY A 174 -3.54 28.43 -3.45
CA GLY A 174 -3.81 28.67 -2.03
C GLY A 174 -3.28 27.61 -1.06
N THR A 175 -2.43 26.71 -1.53
CA THR A 175 -1.76 25.70 -0.69
C THR A 175 -0.41 26.18 -0.18
N THR A 176 0.00 25.70 1.00
CA THR A 176 1.30 25.98 1.61
C THR A 176 2.30 24.85 1.46
N GLY A 177 1.84 23.63 1.16
CA GLY A 177 2.71 22.47 0.95
C GLY A 177 2.00 21.24 0.40
N GLY A 178 2.66 20.10 0.44
CA GLY A 178 2.10 18.82 0.04
C GLY A 178 3.09 17.67 0.08
N THR A 179 2.54 16.48 -0.10
CA THR A 179 3.29 15.21 -0.12
C THR A 179 2.76 14.37 -1.27
N ALA A 180 3.65 13.80 -2.08
CA ALA A 180 3.26 12.72 -3.01
C ALA A 180 3.45 11.37 -2.33
N ALA A 181 2.41 10.53 -2.34
CA ALA A 181 2.38 9.30 -1.55
C ALA A 181 2.39 8.03 -2.40
N LEU A 182 1.78 8.09 -3.59
CA LEU A 182 1.55 6.94 -4.45
C LEU A 182 2.00 7.26 -5.87
N VAL A 183 2.56 6.29 -6.57
CA VAL A 183 2.85 6.34 -8.01
C VAL A 183 2.57 4.97 -8.63
N ASN A 184 1.95 4.95 -9.82
CA ASN A 184 1.78 3.73 -10.60
C ASN A 184 2.70 3.72 -11.83
N ASP A 185 2.74 2.62 -12.57
CA ASP A 185 3.61 2.44 -13.73
C ASP A 185 3.18 3.30 -14.94
N ARG A 186 1.94 3.81 -14.93
CA ARG A 186 1.48 4.80 -15.92
C ARG A 186 2.02 6.19 -15.66
N GLY A 187 2.65 6.41 -14.49
CA GLY A 187 3.15 7.70 -14.04
C GLY A 187 2.06 8.60 -13.45
N ASP A 188 0.90 8.05 -13.11
CA ASP A 188 -0.07 8.74 -12.25
C ASP A 188 0.50 8.80 -10.85
N ILE A 189 0.37 9.95 -10.21
CA ILE A 189 0.87 10.18 -8.85
C ILE A 189 -0.29 10.69 -8.02
N ALA A 190 -0.48 10.16 -6.83
CA ALA A 190 -1.47 10.68 -5.90
C ALA A 190 -0.82 11.09 -4.58
N GLY A 191 -1.41 12.10 -3.94
CA GLY A 191 -0.89 12.66 -2.71
C GLY A 191 -1.85 13.64 -2.09
N VAL A 192 -1.28 14.57 -1.32
CA VAL A 192 -2.04 15.58 -0.60
C VAL A 192 -1.41 16.95 -0.85
N ASN A 193 -2.26 17.96 -1.01
CA ASN A 193 -1.87 19.34 -0.82
C ASN A 193 -2.46 19.89 0.49
N VAL A 194 -1.68 20.69 1.20
CA VAL A 194 -2.06 21.36 2.44
C VAL A 194 -2.51 22.77 2.11
N LEU A 195 -3.76 23.10 2.41
CA LEU A 195 -4.33 24.43 2.26
C LEU A 195 -3.73 25.38 3.31
N ALA A 196 -3.67 26.68 3.01
CA ALA A 196 -3.26 27.70 3.98
C ALA A 196 -4.13 27.74 5.26
N THR A 197 -5.34 27.17 5.22
CA THR A 197 -6.24 27.02 6.37
C THR A 197 -5.91 25.79 7.24
N GLY A 198 -4.92 24.99 6.86
CA GLY A 198 -4.54 23.72 7.50
C GLY A 198 -5.31 22.49 7.01
N GLY A 199 -6.36 22.69 6.20
CA GLY A 199 -7.10 21.60 5.57
C GLY A 199 -6.25 20.84 4.55
N ARG A 200 -6.55 19.56 4.32
CA ARG A 200 -5.81 18.71 3.39
C ARG A 200 -6.72 18.20 2.29
N HIS A 201 -6.29 18.37 1.05
CA HIS A 201 -7.00 17.90 -0.13
C HIS A 201 -6.24 16.74 -0.76
N ALA A 202 -6.95 15.64 -1.02
CA ALA A 202 -6.43 14.56 -1.84
C ALA A 202 -6.28 15.07 -3.28
N VAL A 203 -5.15 14.78 -3.90
CA VAL A 203 -4.86 15.22 -5.26
C VAL A 203 -4.34 14.09 -6.12
N LEU A 204 -4.61 14.18 -7.42
CA LEU A 204 -4.06 13.32 -8.46
C LEU A 204 -3.25 14.18 -9.45
N TRP A 205 -1.96 13.89 -9.59
CA TRP A 205 -1.13 14.43 -10.64
C TRP A 205 -1.10 13.48 -11.83
N ARG A 206 -1.58 13.96 -12.99
CA ARG A 206 -1.61 13.23 -14.25
C ARG A 206 -1.29 14.15 -15.41
N GLY A 207 -0.36 13.75 -16.28
CA GLY A 207 0.03 14.55 -17.45
C GLY A 207 0.57 15.95 -17.10
N GLY A 208 1.24 16.10 -15.96
CA GLY A 208 1.79 17.38 -15.49
C GLY A 208 0.75 18.36 -14.93
N LYS A 209 -0.49 17.92 -14.70
CA LYS A 209 -1.55 18.71 -14.07
C LYS A 209 -1.94 18.10 -12.74
N VAL A 210 -2.36 18.95 -11.80
CA VAL A 210 -2.95 18.55 -10.52
C VAL A 210 -4.47 18.58 -10.63
N VAL A 211 -5.13 17.54 -10.12
CA VAL A 211 -6.59 17.43 -10.00
C VAL A 211 -6.94 17.39 -8.52
N ASP A 212 -7.79 18.32 -8.09
CA ASP A 212 -8.33 18.35 -6.73
C ASP A 212 -9.47 17.32 -6.58
N LEU A 213 -9.36 16.44 -5.58
CA LEU A 213 -10.36 15.42 -5.27
C LEU A 213 -11.20 15.78 -4.03
N GLY A 214 -10.91 16.95 -3.44
CA GLY A 214 -11.55 17.48 -2.25
C GLY A 214 -10.84 17.05 -0.96
N PRO A 215 -11.45 17.37 0.20
CA PRO A 215 -10.90 17.04 1.51
C PRO A 215 -10.60 15.55 1.65
N GLY A 216 -9.40 15.20 2.10
CA GLY A 216 -9.04 13.80 2.30
C GLY A 216 -7.62 13.44 1.93
N TRP A 217 -7.41 12.13 1.74
CA TRP A 217 -6.10 11.50 1.55
C TRP A 217 -6.21 10.32 0.58
N PRO A 218 -5.21 10.11 -0.28
CA PRO A 218 -5.14 8.91 -1.09
C PRO A 218 -4.78 7.69 -0.24
N VAL A 219 -5.44 6.56 -0.48
CA VAL A 219 -5.24 5.30 0.26
C VAL A 219 -4.50 4.27 -0.60
N SER A 220 -4.90 4.11 -1.86
CA SER A 220 -4.25 3.19 -2.80
C SER A 220 -4.53 3.63 -4.23
N LEU A 221 -3.57 3.40 -5.12
CA LEU A 221 -3.60 3.72 -6.54
C LEU A 221 -3.19 2.45 -7.27
N ASP A 222 -4.02 1.98 -8.19
CA ASP A 222 -3.69 0.79 -8.98
C ASP A 222 -3.10 1.14 -10.36
N GLN A 223 -2.74 0.10 -11.09
CA GLN A 223 -2.15 0.21 -12.43
C GLN A 223 -3.17 0.63 -13.50
N ASP A 224 -4.47 0.60 -13.21
CA ASP A 224 -5.50 1.11 -14.11
C ASP A 224 -5.73 2.62 -13.92
N GLY A 225 -5.10 3.21 -12.89
CA GLY A 225 -5.20 4.63 -12.57
C GLY A 225 -6.43 4.96 -11.74
N ARG A 226 -7.03 3.95 -11.07
CA ARG A 226 -8.10 4.14 -10.10
C ARG A 226 -7.50 4.45 -8.75
N LEU A 227 -8.09 5.43 -8.07
CA LEU A 227 -7.59 5.92 -6.80
C LEU A 227 -8.65 5.75 -5.71
N LEU A 228 -8.32 5.03 -4.64
CA LEU A 228 -9.12 5.01 -3.43
C LEU A 228 -8.76 6.23 -2.59
N VAL A 229 -9.75 7.03 -2.22
CA VAL A 229 -9.60 8.22 -1.40
C VAL A 229 -10.40 8.06 -0.12
N GLU A 230 -9.78 8.35 1.02
CA GLU A 230 -10.46 8.53 2.30
C GLU A 230 -10.74 10.01 2.53
N SER A 231 -11.96 10.32 2.93
CA SER A 231 -12.47 11.67 3.15
C SER A 231 -13.30 11.71 4.43
N VAL A 232 -13.66 12.93 4.85
CA VAL A 232 -14.52 13.18 5.99
C VAL A 232 -15.73 13.98 5.53
N ASP A 233 -16.92 13.59 5.98
CA ASP A 233 -18.15 14.35 5.71
C ASP A 233 -18.27 15.59 6.61
N ALA A 234 -19.35 16.35 6.46
CA ALA A 234 -19.57 17.57 7.23
C ALA A 234 -19.76 17.29 8.73
N GLU A 235 -20.19 16.07 9.06
CA GLU A 235 -20.40 15.57 10.42
C GLU A 235 -19.12 14.97 11.03
N GLY A 236 -18.03 14.87 10.27
CA GLY A 236 -16.74 14.33 10.69
C GLY A 236 -16.62 12.81 10.58
N ASN A 237 -17.58 12.12 9.95
CA ASN A 237 -17.48 10.68 9.71
C ASN A 237 -16.54 10.41 8.52
N ALA A 238 -15.63 9.47 8.72
CA ALA A 238 -14.77 9.01 7.64
C ALA A 238 -15.55 8.14 6.65
N TYR A 239 -15.32 8.37 5.36
CA TYR A 239 -15.83 7.54 4.28
C TYR A 239 -14.78 7.39 3.18
N ARG A 240 -14.91 6.37 2.34
CA ARG A 240 -14.02 6.15 1.20
C ARG A 240 -14.78 6.10 -0.10
N PHE A 241 -14.16 6.60 -1.16
CA PHE A 241 -14.68 6.49 -2.52
C PHE A 241 -13.56 6.16 -3.50
N ILE A 242 -13.91 5.48 -4.60
CA ILE A 242 -12.99 5.20 -5.69
C ILE A 242 -13.18 6.28 -6.75
N TRP A 243 -12.07 6.80 -7.26
CA TRP A 243 -12.00 7.80 -8.30
C TRP A 243 -11.42 7.22 -9.58
N VAL A 244 -12.12 7.42 -10.69
CA VAL A 244 -11.70 6.96 -12.03
C VAL A 244 -12.04 8.04 -13.06
N ASP A 245 -11.02 8.57 -13.74
CA ASP A 245 -11.15 9.43 -14.92
C ASP A 245 -12.21 10.53 -14.84
N GLY A 246 -12.25 11.28 -13.74
CA GLY A 246 -13.24 12.36 -13.61
C GLY A 246 -14.55 11.95 -12.94
N ASN A 247 -14.72 10.69 -12.51
CA ASN A 247 -15.94 10.22 -11.88
C ASN A 247 -15.73 9.37 -10.61
N ARG A 248 -16.57 9.61 -9.58
CA ARG A 248 -16.63 8.77 -8.38
C ARG A 248 -17.38 7.50 -8.73
N VAL A 249 -16.82 6.36 -8.37
CA VAL A 249 -17.43 5.05 -8.62
C VAL A 249 -18.40 4.72 -7.49
N THR A 250 -19.61 4.30 -7.84
CA THR A 250 -20.59 3.80 -6.88
C THR A 250 -20.27 2.33 -6.55
N PRO A 251 -20.02 1.98 -5.28
CA PRO A 251 -19.78 0.60 -4.90
C PRO A 251 -21.07 -0.24 -4.99
N PRO A 252 -20.95 -1.57 -5.06
CA PRO A 252 -22.08 -2.49 -4.96
C PRO A 252 -22.94 -2.25 -3.70
N ALA A 253 -24.22 -2.60 -3.76
CA ALA A 253 -25.16 -2.40 -2.65
C ALA A 253 -24.72 -3.18 -1.39
N GLY A 254 -24.81 -2.53 -0.23
CA GLY A 254 -24.45 -3.11 1.07
C GLY A 254 -22.96 -3.01 1.42
N VAL A 255 -22.10 -2.50 0.53
CA VAL A 255 -20.70 -2.17 0.86
C VAL A 255 -20.67 -1.14 1.97
N THR A 256 -19.99 -1.47 3.06
CA THR A 256 -19.86 -0.59 4.24
C THR A 256 -18.49 0.08 4.27
N ASP A 257 -17.45 -0.65 3.86
CA ASP A 257 -16.06 -0.18 3.89
C ASP A 257 -15.30 -0.70 2.67
N ILE A 258 -14.60 0.19 1.96
CA ILE A 258 -13.63 -0.19 0.92
C ILE A 258 -12.25 -0.16 1.60
N ASP A 259 -11.60 -1.32 1.75
CA ASP A 259 -10.35 -1.43 2.48
C ASP A 259 -9.11 -1.28 1.58
N GLY A 260 -9.24 -1.51 0.27
CA GLY A 260 -8.14 -1.26 -0.67
C GLY A 260 -8.45 -1.61 -2.12
N LEU A 261 -7.54 -1.19 -2.99
CA LEU A 261 -7.47 -1.63 -4.38
C LEU A 261 -6.43 -2.75 -4.51
N GLY A 262 -6.76 -3.75 -5.31
CA GLY A 262 -5.84 -4.80 -5.73
C GLY A 262 -5.23 -4.51 -7.09
N GLU A 263 -4.68 -5.54 -7.71
CA GLU A 263 -4.22 -5.48 -9.10
C GLU A 263 -5.37 -5.78 -10.06
N HIS A 264 -5.26 -5.35 -11.32
CA HIS A 264 -6.22 -5.69 -12.39
C HIS A 264 -7.69 -5.46 -12.01
N ASP A 265 -8.07 -4.20 -11.80
CA ASP A 265 -9.44 -3.82 -11.46
C ASP A 265 -10.06 -4.38 -10.15
N GLN A 266 -9.27 -4.99 -9.27
CA GLN A 266 -9.78 -5.54 -8.01
C GLN A 266 -10.03 -4.47 -6.94
N VAL A 267 -11.13 -4.62 -6.21
CA VAL A 267 -11.51 -3.82 -5.04
C VAL A 267 -11.89 -4.78 -3.93
N PHE A 268 -11.37 -4.58 -2.72
CA PHE A 268 -11.72 -5.41 -1.58
C PHE A 268 -12.11 -4.57 -0.36
N GLY A 269 -12.88 -5.17 0.53
CA GLY A 269 -13.29 -4.51 1.75
C GLY A 269 -14.29 -5.32 2.53
N ARG A 270 -15.15 -4.61 3.26
CA ARG A 270 -16.20 -5.19 4.08
C ARG A 270 -17.58 -4.67 3.67
N TYR A 271 -18.55 -5.55 3.76
CA TYR A 271 -19.94 -5.26 3.44
C TYR A 271 -20.86 -5.93 4.44
N GLN A 272 -22.08 -5.43 4.51
CA GLN A 272 -23.14 -5.99 5.33
C GLN A 272 -24.26 -6.50 4.42
N PRO A 273 -24.46 -7.82 4.30
CA PRO A 273 -25.56 -8.37 3.53
C PRO A 273 -26.91 -7.88 4.05
N ASN A 274 -27.86 -7.63 3.16
CA ASN A 274 -29.21 -7.19 3.54
C ASN A 274 -29.85 -8.15 4.55
N GLY A 275 -30.34 -7.59 5.66
CA GLY A 275 -30.97 -8.35 6.74
C GLY A 275 -30.01 -9.12 7.66
N SER A 276 -28.68 -9.00 7.45
CA SER A 276 -27.67 -9.63 8.29
C SER A 276 -27.04 -8.62 9.27
N ALA A 277 -26.83 -9.04 10.51
CA ALA A 277 -26.02 -8.30 11.49
C ALA A 277 -24.50 -8.54 11.31
N GLU A 278 -24.12 -9.53 10.50
CA GLU A 278 -22.72 -9.93 10.29
C GLU A 278 -22.07 -9.08 9.19
N ARG A 279 -20.91 -8.48 9.48
CA ARG A 279 -20.03 -7.89 8.47
C ARG A 279 -19.17 -8.97 7.84
N ARG A 280 -19.07 -8.97 6.51
CA ARG A 280 -18.33 -9.96 5.71
C ARG A 280 -17.34 -9.28 4.80
N GLY A 281 -16.30 -10.02 4.40
CA GLY A 281 -15.37 -9.55 3.38
C GLY A 281 -15.96 -9.65 1.99
N PHE A 282 -15.55 -8.78 1.09
CA PHE A 282 -15.84 -8.92 -0.33
C PHE A 282 -14.59 -8.73 -1.19
N LEU A 283 -14.67 -9.29 -2.39
CA LEU A 283 -13.83 -8.94 -3.54
C LEU A 283 -14.76 -8.55 -4.69
N TRP A 284 -14.49 -7.42 -5.33
CA TRP A 284 -15.26 -6.88 -6.45
C TRP A 284 -14.32 -6.55 -7.62
N TYR A 285 -14.62 -7.08 -8.80
CA TYR A 285 -13.87 -6.82 -10.04
C TYR A 285 -14.80 -6.90 -11.25
N GLY A 286 -14.72 -5.92 -12.14
CA GLY A 286 -15.68 -5.77 -13.24
C GLY A 286 -17.14 -5.75 -12.72
N SER A 287 -17.94 -6.71 -13.17
CA SER A 287 -19.33 -6.89 -12.70
C SER A 287 -19.48 -7.97 -11.61
N GLU A 288 -18.40 -8.64 -11.21
CA GLU A 288 -18.46 -9.77 -10.29
C GLU A 288 -18.25 -9.33 -8.84
N PHE A 289 -19.18 -9.71 -7.97
CA PHE A 289 -19.09 -9.49 -6.53
C PHE A 289 -19.00 -10.83 -5.81
N VAL A 290 -17.93 -11.01 -5.03
CA VAL A 290 -17.59 -12.26 -4.36
C VAL A 290 -17.65 -12.07 -2.85
N ASP A 291 -18.51 -12.83 -2.18
CA ASP A 291 -18.57 -12.92 -0.70
C ASP A 291 -17.39 -13.78 -0.20
N LEU A 292 -16.54 -13.20 0.64
CA LEU A 292 -15.41 -13.89 1.26
C LEU A 292 -15.81 -14.59 2.59
N GLY A 293 -17.06 -14.42 3.02
CA GLY A 293 -17.58 -14.89 4.29
C GLY A 293 -17.07 -14.06 5.49
N PRO A 294 -16.93 -14.65 6.68
CA PRO A 294 -16.40 -14.00 7.88
C PRO A 294 -14.86 -13.87 7.77
N PHE A 295 -14.40 -13.16 6.74
CA PHE A 295 -13.00 -12.92 6.44
C PHE A 295 -12.79 -11.44 6.15
N SER A 296 -11.86 -10.81 6.84
CA SER A 296 -11.52 -9.40 6.68
C SER A 296 -10.29 -9.29 5.76
N PRO A 297 -10.45 -8.88 4.49
CA PRO A 297 -9.35 -8.81 3.53
C PRO A 297 -8.40 -7.65 3.85
N THR A 298 -7.11 -7.84 3.61
CA THR A 298 -6.08 -6.81 3.76
C THR A 298 -5.29 -6.58 2.49
N SER A 299 -5.15 -7.57 1.60
CA SER A 299 -4.42 -7.45 0.33
C SER A 299 -4.90 -8.53 -0.63
N VAL A 300 -4.76 -8.29 -1.93
CA VAL A 300 -5.07 -9.26 -2.98
C VAL A 300 -4.00 -9.13 -4.07
N ASN A 301 -3.60 -10.25 -4.67
CA ASN A 301 -2.67 -10.30 -5.80
C ASN A 301 -3.40 -10.48 -7.15
N ALA A 302 -2.73 -10.35 -8.29
CA ALA A 302 -3.37 -10.50 -9.61
C ALA A 302 -4.06 -11.84 -9.82
N ARG A 303 -3.64 -12.87 -9.10
CA ARG A 303 -4.24 -14.22 -9.17
C ARG A 303 -5.57 -14.31 -8.42
N GLY A 304 -5.94 -13.29 -7.64
CA GLY A 304 -7.16 -13.28 -6.84
C GLY A 304 -7.03 -14.03 -5.51
N GLN A 305 -5.80 -14.30 -5.06
CA GLN A 305 -5.55 -14.77 -3.71
C GLN A 305 -5.68 -13.59 -2.75
N VAL A 306 -6.59 -13.69 -1.79
CA VAL A 306 -6.91 -12.61 -0.86
C VAL A 306 -6.28 -12.91 0.49
N LEU A 307 -5.30 -12.11 0.87
CA LEU A 307 -4.72 -12.12 2.21
C LEU A 307 -5.68 -11.41 3.18
N GLY A 308 -5.79 -11.94 4.39
CA GLY A 308 -6.64 -11.33 5.40
C GLY A 308 -6.68 -12.14 6.69
N ARG A 309 -7.73 -11.94 7.47
CA ARG A 309 -7.96 -12.65 8.73
C ARG A 309 -9.40 -13.10 8.88
N GLY A 310 -9.63 -14.23 9.54
CA GLY A 310 -10.97 -14.58 9.98
C GLY A 310 -11.54 -13.49 10.90
N SER A 311 -12.77 -13.06 10.64
CA SER A 311 -13.39 -11.94 11.36
C SER A 311 -13.71 -12.26 12.81
N THR A 312 -13.85 -13.55 13.16
CA THR A 312 -14.18 -14.02 14.51
C THR A 312 -12.97 -14.50 15.30
N ASP A 313 -12.07 -15.25 14.67
CA ASP A 313 -10.90 -15.86 15.32
C ASP A 313 -9.63 -15.00 15.21
N GLY A 314 -9.62 -14.01 14.30
CA GLY A 314 -8.48 -13.16 14.01
C GLY A 314 -7.29 -13.91 13.38
N VAL A 315 -7.50 -15.14 12.92
CA VAL A 315 -6.44 -16.00 12.37
C VAL A 315 -6.08 -15.52 10.97
N ALA A 316 -4.79 -15.25 10.75
CA ALA A 316 -4.27 -14.85 9.46
C ALA A 316 -4.29 -16.00 8.46
N GLY A 317 -4.74 -15.72 7.24
CA GLY A 317 -4.83 -16.72 6.19
C GLY A 317 -4.93 -16.11 4.80
N VAL A 318 -4.97 -17.01 3.81
CA VAL A 318 -5.20 -16.68 2.41
C VAL A 318 -6.50 -17.33 1.97
N TRP A 319 -7.43 -16.52 1.48
CA TRP A 319 -8.66 -16.97 0.84
C TRP A 319 -8.44 -17.06 -0.68
N TYR A 320 -8.95 -18.11 -1.30
CA TYR A 320 -8.92 -18.28 -2.75
C TYR A 320 -10.09 -19.16 -3.23
N ARG A 321 -10.83 -18.68 -4.23
CA ARG A 321 -11.92 -19.40 -4.92
C ARG A 321 -12.92 -20.08 -3.97
N GLY A 322 -13.48 -19.32 -3.05
CA GLY A 322 -14.59 -19.75 -2.19
C GLY A 322 -14.18 -20.31 -0.83
N ARG A 323 -12.89 -20.40 -0.51
CA ARG A 323 -12.43 -20.93 0.78
C ARG A 323 -11.10 -20.34 1.23
N ILE A 324 -10.83 -20.44 2.53
CA ILE A 324 -9.49 -20.25 3.09
C ILE A 324 -8.62 -21.45 2.65
N THR A 325 -7.52 -21.18 1.96
CA THR A 325 -6.62 -22.20 1.41
C THR A 325 -5.35 -22.39 2.22
N ALA A 326 -4.91 -21.35 2.94
CA ALA A 326 -3.74 -21.38 3.79
C ALA A 326 -3.98 -20.61 5.10
N LEU A 327 -3.45 -21.13 6.20
CA LEU A 327 -3.27 -20.42 7.46
C LEU A 327 -1.81 -20.04 7.60
N LEU A 328 -1.56 -18.89 8.22
CA LEU A 328 -0.22 -18.30 8.34
C LEU A 328 0.26 -18.30 9.80
N PRO A 329 0.39 -19.46 10.47
CA PRO A 329 0.91 -19.50 11.83
C PRO A 329 2.40 -19.17 11.87
N VAL A 330 2.87 -18.78 13.05
CA VAL A 330 4.31 -18.63 13.32
C VAL A 330 4.64 -19.37 14.60
N PRO A 331 5.20 -20.59 14.50
CA PRO A 331 5.46 -21.43 15.66
C PRO A 331 6.30 -20.70 16.72
N GLY A 332 5.74 -20.54 17.92
CA GLY A 332 6.43 -19.94 19.07
C GLY A 332 6.56 -18.42 19.08
N ARG A 333 5.99 -17.66 18.13
CA ARG A 333 6.18 -16.19 18.02
C ARG A 333 4.90 -15.33 18.09
N GLY A 334 3.77 -15.89 18.50
CA GLY A 334 2.52 -15.14 18.72
C GLY A 334 1.68 -14.94 17.45
N LYS A 335 0.93 -13.83 17.38
CA LYS A 335 0.00 -13.56 16.27
C LYS A 335 0.75 -13.05 15.04
N ALA A 336 0.37 -13.56 13.86
CA ALA A 336 0.82 -13.08 12.57
C ALA A 336 0.07 -11.81 12.14
N ASN A 337 0.81 -10.85 11.59
CA ASN A 337 0.31 -9.59 11.05
C ASN A 337 0.80 -9.41 9.61
N PRO A 338 0.26 -10.19 8.64
CA PRO A 338 0.66 -10.08 7.25
C PRO A 338 0.07 -8.79 6.63
N ILE A 339 0.82 -8.15 5.74
CA ILE A 339 0.49 -6.83 5.18
C ILE A 339 0.30 -6.83 3.65
N ARG A 340 1.03 -7.69 2.92
CA ARG A 340 0.94 -7.83 1.46
C ARG A 340 1.16 -9.28 1.07
N ILE A 341 0.42 -9.73 0.06
CA ILE A 341 0.71 -10.92 -0.73
C ILE A 341 1.13 -10.45 -2.13
N ASN A 342 2.24 -10.95 -2.63
CA ASN A 342 2.69 -10.67 -3.99
C ASN A 342 2.18 -11.75 -4.96
N ASP A 343 2.47 -11.55 -6.23
CA ASP A 343 2.06 -12.45 -7.29
C ASP A 343 2.75 -13.83 -7.24
N GLY A 344 4.00 -13.88 -6.80
CA GLY A 344 4.73 -15.13 -6.55
C GLY A 344 4.21 -15.95 -5.35
N GLY A 345 3.21 -15.48 -4.61
CA GLY A 345 2.71 -16.13 -3.38
C GLY A 345 3.57 -15.85 -2.15
N LEU A 346 4.50 -14.91 -2.21
CA LEU A 346 5.20 -14.41 -1.03
C LEU A 346 4.27 -13.48 -0.26
N VAL A 347 4.00 -13.84 0.99
CA VAL A 347 3.35 -12.97 1.96
C VAL A 347 4.43 -12.39 2.87
N ALA A 348 4.40 -11.09 3.10
CA ALA A 348 5.25 -10.45 4.10
C ALA A 348 4.42 -9.72 5.16
N GLY A 349 5.02 -9.50 6.32
CA GLY A 349 4.44 -8.73 7.42
C GLY A 349 5.27 -8.88 8.69
N SER A 350 4.60 -8.86 9.84
CA SER A 350 5.27 -9.00 11.13
C SER A 350 4.67 -10.09 12.01
N THR A 351 5.41 -10.51 13.02
CA THR A 351 4.94 -11.40 14.08
C THR A 351 5.22 -10.81 15.44
N GLY A 352 4.28 -10.95 16.37
CA GLY A 352 4.38 -10.29 17.66
C GLY A 352 4.32 -8.78 17.50
N TRP A 353 5.29 -8.07 18.08
CA TRP A 353 5.32 -6.60 18.06
C TRP A 353 6.11 -6.03 16.87
N ASP A 354 7.16 -6.71 16.41
CA ASP A 354 8.13 -6.06 15.51
C ASP A 354 9.03 -7.01 14.70
N THR A 355 8.81 -8.34 14.66
CA THR A 355 9.68 -9.23 13.88
C THR A 355 9.17 -9.37 12.45
N ALA A 356 9.89 -8.84 11.47
CA ALA A 356 9.61 -9.04 10.06
C ALA A 356 9.63 -10.52 9.69
N THR A 357 8.56 -10.99 9.05
CA THR A 357 8.32 -12.40 8.75
C THR A 357 7.74 -12.55 7.36
N VAL A 358 8.14 -13.62 6.68
CA VAL A 358 7.62 -14.01 5.37
C VAL A 358 6.98 -15.40 5.41
N TRP A 359 5.99 -15.62 4.55
CA TRP A 359 5.36 -16.91 4.30
C TRP A 359 5.31 -17.13 2.80
N THR A 360 5.65 -18.33 2.34
CA THR A 360 5.55 -18.69 0.93
C THR A 360 4.33 -19.57 0.73
N VAL A 361 3.23 -18.98 0.28
CA VAL A 361 2.00 -19.72 -0.01
C VAL A 361 2.04 -20.30 -1.42
N PRO A 362 1.47 -21.50 -1.65
CA PRO A 362 1.39 -22.05 -2.99
C PRO A 362 0.59 -21.14 -3.93
N VAL A 363 1.15 -20.89 -5.10
CA VAL A 363 0.47 -20.24 -6.22
C VAL A 363 -0.58 -21.22 -6.76
N ARG A 364 -1.83 -20.77 -6.96
CA ARG A 364 -2.96 -21.64 -7.33
C ARG A 364 -3.77 -21.17 -8.52
#